data_AF-A0A1F6DHG1-F1
#
_entry.id   AF-A0A1F6DHG1-F1
#
_cell.length_a   1.000
_cell.length_b   1.000
_cell.length_c   1.000
_cell.angle_alpha   90.00
_cell.angle_beta   90.00
_cell.angle_gamma   90.00
#
_symmetry.space_group_name_H-M   'P 1'
#
loop_
_entity.id
_entity.type
_entity.pdbx_description
1 polymer ?
#
loop_
_entity_poly.entity_id
_entity_poly.type
_entity_poly.pdbx_seq_one_letter_code
_entity_poly.pdbx_strand_id
1 'polypeptide(L)'
;MNDLQNQVPQLDAAHSWESRAEKPIDRRFFEFQFEVAKILSRRSHAPLNQTVGKYAPFIIRNLLKPTEAISGKPEEIPDNILPEIMLDAAYKNYTTIGVSDRPIPYHEGRRFGCFAYDYHDKENAVELHFFNAEFDSIGPLSTKKISARRAEITDVMKAIRRDYPEAIEVRGRSWLYNFDAYQRLFPESYISHMTPDKDESSWIHGTRIWGQFMDSDNHLREDMTEKFLASVQVLPVDQLMSALPAPPMIVSGPITDFYKFYGIE
;
A
#
# COMPACT_ATOMS: atom_id res chain seq x y z
N MET A 1 -34.08 17.86 -22.94
CA MET A 1 -33.25 16.63 -22.99
C MET A 1 -32.00 16.96 -22.22
N ASN A 2 -31.84 16.34 -21.05
CA ASN A 2 -30.96 16.79 -19.99
C ASN A 2 -29.49 16.58 -20.33
N ASP A 3 -28.72 17.66 -20.19
CA ASP A 3 -27.30 17.65 -19.87
C ASP A 3 -27.10 17.05 -18.48
N LEU A 4 -26.76 15.76 -18.42
CA LEU A 4 -26.10 15.14 -17.28
C LEU A 4 -24.59 15.12 -17.58
N GLN A 5 -23.99 16.30 -17.73
CA GLN A 5 -22.56 16.43 -17.54
C GLN A 5 -22.27 16.33 -16.04
N ASN A 6 -21.60 15.24 -15.68
CA ASN A 6 -20.89 14.99 -14.43
C ASN A 6 -20.51 16.28 -13.68
N GLN A 7 -21.36 16.72 -12.76
CA GLN A 7 -20.94 17.65 -11.72
C GLN A 7 -20.13 16.82 -10.72
N VAL A 8 -18.81 16.77 -10.92
CA VAL A 8 -17.88 16.36 -9.88
C VAL A 8 -18.17 17.27 -8.68
N PRO A 9 -18.50 16.73 -7.49
CA PRO A 9 -18.69 17.54 -6.30
C PRO A 9 -17.51 18.50 -6.14
N GLN A 10 -17.75 19.69 -5.62
CA GLN A 10 -16.66 20.58 -5.25
C GLN A 10 -15.93 19.94 -4.07
N LEU A 11 -14.82 19.24 -4.36
CA LEU A 11 -14.04 18.47 -3.40
C LEU A 11 -13.17 19.45 -2.61
N ASP A 12 -13.38 19.51 -1.30
CA ASP A 12 -12.77 20.53 -0.44
C ASP A 12 -11.23 20.46 -0.48
N ALA A 13 -10.64 19.26 -0.60
CA ALA A 13 -9.19 19.08 -0.67
C ALA A 13 -8.58 19.36 -2.06
N ALA A 14 -9.38 19.34 -3.13
CA ALA A 14 -8.90 19.53 -4.50
C ALA A 14 -8.23 20.91 -4.70
N HIS A 15 -8.62 21.91 -3.89
CA HIS A 15 -8.05 23.26 -3.94
C HIS A 15 -6.60 23.32 -3.45
N SER A 16 -6.17 22.37 -2.62
CA SER A 16 -4.78 22.26 -2.13
C SER A 16 -3.93 21.24 -2.92
N TRP A 17 -4.50 20.58 -3.92
CA TRP A 17 -3.83 19.49 -4.63
C TRP A 17 -2.88 20.03 -5.70
N GLU A 18 -1.58 19.78 -5.52
CA GLU A 18 -0.58 19.98 -6.56
C GLU A 18 -0.11 18.62 -7.08
N SER A 19 -0.46 18.34 -8.33
CA SER A 19 -0.05 17.09 -8.95
C SER A 19 1.43 17.12 -9.33
N ARG A 20 2.18 16.11 -8.90
CA ARG A 20 3.64 15.98 -9.13
C ARG A 20 3.96 14.61 -9.69
N ALA A 21 5.02 14.52 -10.48
CA ALA A 21 5.50 13.25 -11.01
C ALA A 21 6.01 12.35 -9.87
N GLU A 22 5.83 11.04 -10.02
CA GLU A 22 6.32 10.04 -9.08
C GLU A 22 7.85 10.03 -9.04
N LYS A 23 8.42 9.99 -7.83
CA LYS A 23 9.85 9.72 -7.66
C LYS A 23 10.09 8.23 -7.85
N PRO A 24 11.05 7.81 -8.70
CA PRO A 24 11.35 6.40 -8.85
C PRO A 24 11.79 5.78 -7.51
N ILE A 25 11.33 4.57 -7.27
CA ILE A 25 11.80 3.73 -6.17
C ILE A 25 13.25 3.35 -6.42
N ASP A 26 14.09 3.51 -5.40
CA ASP A 26 15.49 3.14 -5.44
C ASP A 26 15.66 1.65 -5.78
N ARG A 27 16.57 1.34 -6.72
CA ARG A 27 16.97 -0.03 -7.07
C ARG A 27 17.32 -0.86 -5.84
N ARG A 28 17.92 -0.25 -4.82
CA ARG A 28 18.31 -0.91 -3.57
C ARG A 28 17.11 -1.55 -2.84
N PHE A 29 15.90 -1.03 -3.05
CA PHE A 29 14.69 -1.64 -2.52
C PHE A 29 14.33 -2.97 -3.20
N PHE A 30 14.52 -3.07 -4.52
CA PHE A 30 14.37 -4.32 -5.26
C PHE A 30 15.44 -5.34 -4.84
N GLU A 31 16.69 -4.88 -4.69
CA GLU A 31 17.82 -5.69 -4.22
C GLU A 31 17.58 -6.26 -2.83
N PHE A 32 17.04 -5.45 -1.91
CA PHE A 32 16.67 -5.86 -0.57
C PHE A 32 15.64 -7.00 -0.57
N GLN A 33 14.55 -6.87 -1.34
CA GLN A 33 13.55 -7.93 -1.48
C GLN A 33 14.15 -9.21 -2.09
N PHE A 34 15.02 -9.05 -3.09
CA PHE A 34 15.70 -10.17 -3.72
C PHE A 34 16.61 -10.91 -2.73
N GLU A 35 17.35 -10.19 -1.88
CA GLU A 35 18.23 -10.82 -0.91
C GLU A 35 17.44 -11.57 0.17
N VAL A 36 16.29 -11.04 0.62
CA VAL A 36 15.39 -11.79 1.51
C VAL A 36 14.96 -13.10 0.85
N ALA A 37 14.50 -13.07 -0.40
CA ALA A 37 14.11 -14.27 -1.14
C ALA A 37 15.28 -15.26 -1.28
N LYS A 38 16.48 -14.79 -1.61
CA LYS A 38 17.70 -15.62 -1.70
C LYS A 38 18.06 -16.30 -0.37
N ILE A 39 17.98 -15.58 0.75
CA ILE A 39 18.23 -16.17 2.07
C ILE A 39 17.22 -17.28 2.35
N LEU A 40 15.94 -17.00 2.11
CA LEU A 40 14.86 -17.96 2.38
C LEU A 40 14.91 -19.18 1.46
N SER A 41 15.30 -19.02 0.19
CA SER A 41 15.54 -20.14 -0.73
C SER A 41 16.63 -21.07 -0.18
N ARG A 42 17.77 -20.51 0.24
CA ARG A 42 18.87 -21.30 0.84
C ARG A 42 18.43 -22.01 2.12
N ARG A 43 17.70 -21.33 3.01
CA ARG A 43 17.29 -21.87 4.31
C ARG A 43 16.20 -22.93 4.22
N SER A 44 15.29 -22.80 3.26
CA SER A 44 14.17 -23.74 3.06
C SER A 44 14.46 -24.82 2.03
N HIS A 45 15.60 -24.75 1.34
CA HIS A 45 15.91 -25.56 0.16
C HIS A 45 14.85 -25.46 -0.97
N ALA A 46 14.05 -24.39 -0.96
CA ALA A 46 13.07 -24.12 -2.00
C ALA A 46 13.75 -23.47 -3.23
N PRO A 47 13.25 -23.74 -4.45
CA PRO A 47 13.67 -23.03 -5.64
C PRO A 47 13.58 -21.50 -5.49
N LEU A 48 14.58 -20.79 -6.02
CA LEU A 48 14.66 -19.33 -5.86
C LEU A 48 13.46 -18.63 -6.50
N ASN A 49 12.99 -19.08 -7.67
CA ASN A 49 11.79 -18.56 -8.32
C ASN A 49 10.55 -18.58 -7.41
N GLN A 50 10.34 -19.66 -6.65
CA GLN A 50 9.22 -19.74 -5.70
C GLN A 50 9.35 -18.73 -4.56
N THR A 51 10.55 -18.58 -4.00
CA THR A 51 10.76 -17.61 -2.92
C THR A 51 10.70 -16.15 -3.39
N VAL A 52 11.14 -15.85 -4.61
CA VAL A 52 10.95 -14.52 -5.22
C VAL A 52 9.46 -14.26 -5.46
N GLY A 53 8.72 -15.27 -5.94
CA GLY A 53 7.26 -15.27 -6.07
C GLY A 53 6.51 -14.88 -4.80
N LYS A 54 7.04 -15.25 -3.62
CA LYS A 54 6.43 -14.98 -2.32
C LYS A 54 6.96 -13.71 -1.62
N TYR A 55 8.27 -13.46 -1.70
CA TYR A 55 8.96 -12.47 -0.86
C TYR A 55 9.55 -11.28 -1.63
N ALA A 56 9.32 -11.18 -2.94
CA ALA A 56 9.80 -10.04 -3.73
C ALA A 56 8.72 -9.49 -4.68
N PRO A 57 7.62 -8.94 -4.13
CA PRO A 57 6.47 -8.55 -4.95
C PRO A 57 6.79 -7.42 -5.94
N PHE A 58 7.79 -6.56 -5.70
CA PHE A 58 8.17 -5.55 -6.70
C PHE A 58 8.95 -6.15 -7.86
N ILE A 59 9.67 -7.26 -7.64
CA ILE A 59 10.30 -8.01 -8.74
C ILE A 59 9.20 -8.65 -9.57
N ILE A 60 8.28 -9.38 -8.93
CA ILE A 60 7.16 -10.06 -9.60
C ILE A 60 6.30 -9.10 -10.41
N ARG A 61 5.82 -8.00 -9.80
CA ARG A 61 4.94 -7.01 -10.43
C ARG A 61 5.55 -6.38 -11.70
N ASN A 62 6.87 -6.29 -11.77
CA ASN A 62 7.57 -5.65 -12.89
C ASN A 62 8.22 -6.66 -13.86
N LEU A 63 8.28 -7.95 -13.50
CA LEU A 63 8.65 -9.03 -14.44
C LEU A 63 7.44 -9.61 -15.16
N LEU A 64 6.36 -9.86 -14.41
CA LEU A 64 5.14 -10.48 -14.92
C LEU A 64 4.14 -9.40 -15.32
N LYS A 65 3.23 -9.73 -16.25
CA LYS A 65 2.23 -8.75 -16.70
C LYS A 65 1.29 -8.39 -15.53
N PRO A 66 0.82 -7.12 -15.44
CA PRO A 66 -0.04 -6.67 -14.35
C PRO A 66 -1.32 -7.49 -14.14
N THR A 67 -1.81 -8.16 -15.20
CA THR A 67 -3.02 -8.99 -15.17
C THR A 67 -2.85 -10.30 -14.41
N GLU A 68 -1.62 -10.71 -14.09
CA GLU A 68 -1.33 -11.95 -13.35
C GLU A 68 -1.06 -11.64 -11.86
N ALA A 69 -0.34 -10.55 -11.55
CA ALA A 69 0.17 -10.24 -10.20
C ALA A 69 -0.83 -9.80 -9.10
N ILE A 70 -2.16 -9.79 -9.34
CA ILE A 70 -3.18 -9.31 -8.38
C ILE A 70 -3.87 -10.47 -7.64
N SER A 71 -3.51 -11.72 -7.93
CA SER A 71 -4.26 -12.92 -7.51
C SER A 71 -4.26 -13.22 -6.00
N GLY A 72 -3.48 -12.50 -5.18
CA GLY A 72 -3.35 -12.79 -3.74
C GLY A 72 -2.72 -14.16 -3.47
N LYS A 73 -2.04 -14.73 -4.48
CA LYS A 73 -1.25 -15.96 -4.38
C LYS A 73 0.19 -15.68 -4.79
N PRO A 74 1.17 -16.46 -4.30
CA PRO A 74 2.52 -16.42 -4.85
C PRO A 74 2.46 -16.71 -6.35
N GLU A 75 3.02 -15.82 -7.16
CA GLU A 75 3.13 -16.04 -8.60
C GLU A 75 4.34 -16.94 -8.86
N GLU A 76 4.16 -17.95 -9.73
CA GLU A 76 5.26 -18.79 -10.18
C GLU A 76 6.01 -18.07 -11.30
N ILE A 77 7.28 -17.75 -11.05
CA ILE A 77 8.14 -17.23 -12.11
C ILE A 77 8.50 -18.39 -13.05
N PRO A 78 8.26 -18.27 -14.36
CA PRO A 78 8.63 -19.29 -15.33
C PRO A 78 10.11 -19.68 -15.23
N ASP A 79 10.40 -20.98 -15.27
CA ASP A 79 11.76 -21.52 -15.12
C ASP A 79 12.76 -21.02 -16.19
N ASN A 80 12.27 -20.49 -17.31
CA ASN A 80 13.10 -19.90 -18.36
C ASN A 80 13.62 -18.50 -18.02
N ILE A 81 13.15 -17.87 -16.95
CA ILE A 81 13.71 -16.62 -16.45
C ILE A 81 14.83 -16.96 -15.48
N LEU A 82 16.07 -16.69 -15.90
CA LEU A 82 17.24 -17.02 -15.10
C LEU A 82 17.34 -16.11 -13.87
N PRO A 83 17.65 -16.63 -12.67
CA PRO A 83 17.75 -15.83 -11.45
C PRO A 83 18.69 -14.61 -11.56
N GLU A 84 19.78 -14.74 -12.30
CA GLU A 84 20.78 -13.69 -12.51
C GLU A 84 20.24 -12.47 -13.26
N ILE A 85 19.18 -12.62 -14.08
CA ILE A 85 18.59 -11.52 -14.83
C ILE A 85 17.29 -10.99 -14.22
N MET A 86 16.69 -11.69 -13.25
CA MET A 86 15.38 -11.35 -12.68
C MET A 86 15.35 -9.91 -12.14
N LEU A 87 16.31 -9.56 -11.29
CA LEU A 87 16.38 -8.24 -10.67
C LEU A 87 16.56 -7.13 -11.72
N ASP A 88 17.51 -7.32 -12.64
CA ASP A 88 17.82 -6.31 -13.66
C ASP A 88 16.66 -6.10 -14.63
N ALA A 89 16.02 -7.20 -15.07
CA ALA A 89 14.85 -7.12 -15.94
C ALA A 89 13.66 -6.46 -15.23
N ALA A 90 13.41 -6.79 -13.95
CA ALA A 90 12.35 -6.18 -13.16
C ALA A 90 12.55 -4.67 -13.02
N TYR A 91 13.77 -4.26 -12.64
CA TYR A 91 14.07 -2.85 -12.43
C TYR A 91 14.10 -2.06 -13.74
N LYS A 92 14.58 -2.66 -14.83
CA LYS A 92 14.50 -2.07 -16.17
C LYS A 92 13.05 -1.86 -16.59
N ASN A 93 12.18 -2.85 -16.40
CA ASN A 93 10.76 -2.72 -16.72
C ASN A 93 10.09 -1.65 -15.85
N TYR A 94 10.39 -1.63 -14.54
CA TYR A 94 9.90 -0.59 -13.63
C TYR A 94 10.28 0.82 -14.10
N THR A 95 11.53 1.05 -14.48
CA THR A 95 11.98 2.38 -14.94
C THR A 95 11.52 2.72 -16.36
N THR A 96 11.24 1.73 -17.21
CA THR A 96 10.76 1.94 -18.58
C THR A 96 9.25 2.18 -18.65
N ILE A 97 8.47 1.54 -17.77
CA ILE A 97 7.00 1.49 -17.81
C ILE A 97 6.37 2.21 -16.61
N GLY A 98 6.98 2.13 -15.44
CA GLY A 98 6.35 2.36 -14.14
C GLY A 98 6.54 3.75 -13.53
N VAL A 99 7.50 4.56 -14.01
CA VAL A 99 7.60 5.97 -13.59
C VAL A 99 6.76 6.79 -14.55
N SER A 100 5.52 7.05 -14.14
CA SER A 100 4.65 7.92 -14.91
C SER A 100 5.07 9.38 -14.71
N ASP A 101 5.61 10.00 -15.76
CA ASP A 101 5.74 11.46 -15.83
C ASP A 101 4.36 12.16 -15.77
N ARG A 102 3.25 11.41 -15.90
CA ARG A 102 1.91 11.97 -15.79
C ARG A 102 1.61 12.31 -14.34
N PRO A 103 1.26 13.57 -14.06
CA PRO A 103 0.81 13.98 -12.75
C PRO A 103 -0.42 13.16 -12.32
N ILE A 104 -0.43 12.65 -11.08
CA ILE A 104 -1.58 11.93 -10.50
C ILE A 104 -2.72 12.93 -10.21
N PRO A 105 -3.91 12.80 -10.84
CA PRO A 105 -5.01 13.74 -10.58
C PRO A 105 -5.51 13.59 -9.14
N TYR A 106 -6.18 14.60 -8.60
CA TYR A 106 -6.77 14.49 -7.25
C TYR A 106 -7.77 13.32 -7.20
N HIS A 107 -8.71 13.27 -8.14
CA HIS A 107 -9.77 12.27 -8.17
C HIS A 107 -9.73 11.43 -9.44
N GLU A 108 -9.79 10.11 -9.29
CA GLU A 108 -9.88 9.15 -10.38
C GLU A 108 -10.51 7.84 -9.90
N GLY A 109 -11.65 7.46 -10.46
CA GLY A 109 -12.39 6.27 -9.99
C GLY A 109 -12.78 6.38 -8.52
N ARG A 110 -12.29 5.46 -7.69
CA ARG A 110 -12.56 5.41 -6.23
C ARG A 110 -11.48 6.09 -5.38
N ARG A 111 -10.64 6.93 -5.99
CA ARG A 111 -9.46 7.55 -5.37
C ARG A 111 -9.63 9.05 -5.21
N PHE A 112 -9.24 9.57 -4.07
CA PHE A 112 -9.23 10.99 -3.69
C PHE A 112 -7.89 11.32 -3.01
N GLY A 113 -7.03 12.04 -3.73
CA GLY A 113 -5.66 12.32 -3.34
C GLY A 113 -4.89 11.04 -3.01
N CYS A 114 -4.42 10.94 -1.75
CA CYS A 114 -3.67 9.80 -1.22
C CYS A 114 -4.54 8.62 -0.75
N PHE A 115 -5.87 8.78 -0.74
CA PHE A 115 -6.79 7.74 -0.28
C PHE A 115 -7.58 7.13 -1.44
N ALA A 116 -7.84 5.84 -1.34
CA ALA A 116 -8.76 5.13 -2.22
C ALA A 116 -9.58 4.16 -1.39
N TYR A 117 -10.61 3.58 -2.01
CA TYR A 117 -11.38 2.54 -1.36
C TYR A 117 -11.83 1.46 -2.34
N ASP A 118 -11.98 0.25 -1.83
CA ASP A 118 -12.68 -0.84 -2.48
C ASP A 118 -13.97 -1.16 -1.72
N TYR A 119 -15.01 -1.54 -2.46
CA TYR A 119 -16.28 -1.96 -1.88
C TYR A 119 -16.49 -3.46 -2.07
N HIS A 120 -16.92 -4.12 -0.98
CA HIS A 120 -17.14 -5.55 -0.88
C HIS A 120 -18.65 -5.80 -0.70
N ASP A 121 -19.35 -5.97 -1.84
CA ASP A 121 -20.83 -6.03 -1.91
C ASP A 121 -21.46 -7.09 -1.00
N LYS A 122 -20.80 -8.23 -0.76
CA LYS A 122 -21.38 -9.34 0.02
C LYS A 122 -21.39 -9.05 1.51
N GLU A 123 -20.42 -8.28 1.96
CA GLU A 123 -20.21 -7.94 3.37
C GLU A 123 -20.72 -6.54 3.69
N ASN A 124 -21.18 -5.77 2.69
CA ASN A 124 -21.47 -4.34 2.81
C ASN A 124 -20.32 -3.59 3.49
N ALA A 125 -19.08 -3.94 3.12
CA ALA A 125 -17.87 -3.43 3.75
C ALA A 125 -17.04 -2.64 2.76
N VAL A 126 -16.40 -1.57 3.25
CA VAL A 126 -15.45 -0.78 2.48
C VAL A 126 -14.06 -1.02 3.03
N GLU A 127 -13.09 -1.28 2.16
CA GLU A 127 -11.68 -1.32 2.53
C GLU A 127 -11.00 -0.01 2.13
N LEU A 128 -10.40 0.68 3.11
CA LEU A 128 -9.63 1.90 2.87
C LEU A 128 -8.18 1.58 2.50
N HIS A 129 -7.71 2.27 1.47
CA HIS A 129 -6.34 2.20 1.00
C HIS A 129 -5.67 3.57 1.09
N PHE A 130 -4.38 3.55 1.43
CA PHE A 130 -3.52 4.73 1.41
C PHE A 130 -2.28 4.46 0.59
N PHE A 131 -1.88 5.43 -0.23
CA PHE A 131 -0.63 5.42 -0.98
C PHE A 131 -0.12 6.86 -1.10
N ASN A 132 1.19 7.04 -1.30
CA ASN A 132 1.71 8.37 -1.51
C ASN A 132 1.40 8.86 -2.92
N ALA A 133 0.55 9.87 -3.04
CA ALA A 133 0.22 10.53 -4.30
C ALA A 133 0.84 11.95 -4.40
N GLU A 134 1.60 12.37 -3.38
CA GLU A 134 2.27 13.67 -3.32
C GLU A 134 3.78 13.49 -3.18
N PHE A 135 4.52 13.81 -4.25
CA PHE A 135 5.96 13.60 -4.32
C PHE A 135 6.78 14.87 -4.03
N ASP A 136 6.35 15.66 -3.06
CA ASP A 136 7.12 16.81 -2.57
C ASP A 136 8.11 16.41 -1.45
N SER A 137 8.75 17.40 -0.81
CA SER A 137 9.72 17.17 0.27
C SER A 137 9.09 16.99 1.65
N ILE A 138 7.76 17.06 1.76
CA ILE A 138 7.01 16.94 3.01
C ILE A 138 6.23 15.62 2.95
N GLY A 139 6.61 14.67 3.80
CA GLY A 139 5.95 13.37 3.85
C GLY A 139 4.42 13.49 3.96
N PRO A 140 3.64 12.61 3.29
CA PRO A 140 2.20 12.77 3.11
C PRO A 140 1.40 12.70 4.42
N LEU A 141 2.00 12.14 5.49
CA LEU A 141 1.46 12.06 6.85
C LEU A 141 2.09 13.09 7.81
N SER A 142 2.79 14.11 7.29
CA SER A 142 3.28 15.23 8.10
C SER A 142 2.11 15.99 8.73
N THR A 143 2.33 16.59 9.90
CA THR A 143 1.35 17.49 10.54
C THR A 143 0.97 18.66 9.63
N LYS A 144 1.88 19.09 8.75
CA LYS A 144 1.61 20.16 7.76
C LYS A 144 0.55 19.78 6.72
N LYS A 145 0.35 18.48 6.47
CA LYS A 145 -0.58 17.96 5.46
C LYS A 145 -1.83 17.34 6.07
N ILE A 146 -1.99 17.41 7.40
CA ILE A 146 -3.06 16.70 8.08
C ILE A 146 -4.46 17.17 7.65
N SER A 147 -4.62 18.47 7.42
CA SER A 147 -5.88 19.04 6.95
C SER A 147 -6.26 18.51 5.56
N ALA A 148 -5.28 18.39 4.65
CA ALA A 148 -5.50 17.82 3.32
C ALA A 148 -5.89 16.34 3.40
N ARG A 149 -5.17 15.54 4.20
CA ARG A 149 -5.51 14.12 4.42
C ARG A 149 -6.91 13.94 5.04
N ARG A 150 -7.31 14.82 5.96
CA ARG A 150 -8.67 14.79 6.52
C ARG A 150 -9.73 15.10 5.47
N ALA A 151 -9.49 16.09 4.63
CA ALA A 151 -10.41 16.45 3.55
C ALA A 151 -10.52 15.32 2.49
N GLU A 152 -9.43 14.65 2.15
CA GLU A 152 -9.45 13.47 1.27
C GLU A 152 -10.31 12.33 1.83
N ILE A 153 -10.16 12.00 3.11
CA ILE A 153 -11.00 10.97 3.73
C ILE A 153 -12.47 11.44 3.81
N THR A 154 -12.73 12.71 4.10
CA THR A 154 -14.09 13.26 4.03
C THR A 154 -14.71 13.04 2.65
N ASP A 155 -13.97 13.31 1.58
CA ASP A 155 -14.43 13.12 0.21
C ASP A 155 -14.66 11.64 -0.11
N VAL A 156 -13.77 10.74 0.32
CA VAL A 156 -13.97 9.28 0.25
C VAL A 156 -15.27 8.88 0.95
N MET A 157 -15.50 9.34 2.18
CA MET A 157 -16.69 9.00 2.96
C MET A 157 -17.97 9.56 2.35
N LYS A 158 -17.95 10.78 1.80
CA LYS A 158 -19.06 11.35 1.03
C LYS A 158 -19.38 10.52 -0.21
N ALA A 159 -18.34 10.08 -0.94
CA ALA A 159 -18.51 9.23 -2.12
C ALA A 159 -19.10 7.87 -1.77
N ILE A 160 -18.56 7.19 -0.74
CA ILE A 160 -19.10 5.92 -0.24
C ILE A 160 -20.57 6.07 0.15
N ARG A 161 -20.92 7.11 0.91
CA ARG A 161 -22.30 7.33 1.36
C ARG A 161 -23.28 7.50 0.20
N ARG A 162 -22.84 8.15 -0.88
CA ARG A 162 -23.64 8.38 -2.09
C ARG A 162 -23.78 7.10 -2.91
N ASP A 163 -22.67 6.39 -3.12
CA ASP A 163 -22.58 5.29 -4.08
C ASP A 163 -22.94 3.92 -3.47
N TYR A 164 -22.75 3.77 -2.15
CA TYR A 164 -22.94 2.54 -1.38
C TYR A 164 -23.64 2.84 -0.04
N PRO A 165 -24.89 3.35 -0.05
CA PRO A 165 -25.62 3.74 1.17
C PRO A 165 -25.88 2.56 2.13
N GLU A 166 -25.77 1.33 1.64
CA GLU A 166 -25.90 0.10 2.42
C GLU A 166 -24.61 -0.34 3.13
N ALA A 167 -23.47 0.32 2.85
CA ALA A 167 -22.22 0.04 3.54
C ALA A 167 -22.40 0.21 5.06
N ILE A 168 -21.86 -0.73 5.85
CA ILE A 168 -21.98 -0.73 7.32
C ILE A 168 -20.63 -0.71 8.03
N GLU A 169 -19.58 -1.20 7.38
CA GLU A 169 -18.27 -1.40 7.98
C GLU A 169 -17.17 -0.77 7.12
N VAL A 170 -16.22 -0.12 7.78
CA VAL A 170 -14.93 0.25 7.18
C VAL A 170 -13.89 -0.73 7.69
N ARG A 171 -12.98 -1.16 6.80
CA ARG A 171 -11.85 -2.06 7.07
C ARG A 171 -10.56 -1.43 6.58
N GLY A 172 -9.45 -1.85 7.15
CA GLY A 172 -8.14 -1.47 6.66
C GLY A 172 -7.04 -2.43 7.10
N ARG A 173 -6.02 -2.54 6.27
CA ARG A 173 -4.84 -3.37 6.53
C ARG A 173 -3.58 -2.61 6.14
N SER A 174 -2.76 -2.23 7.13
CA SER A 174 -1.52 -1.47 6.88
C SER A 174 -0.56 -1.51 8.06
N TRP A 175 0.74 -1.45 7.77
CA TRP A 175 1.78 -1.20 8.77
C TRP A 175 1.73 0.24 9.32
N LEU A 176 1.11 1.18 8.58
CA LEU A 176 1.01 2.58 8.98
C LEU A 176 0.18 2.79 10.25
N TYR A 177 -0.69 1.84 10.60
CA TYR A 177 -1.46 1.90 11.84
C TYR A 177 -0.58 1.84 13.10
N ASN A 178 0.72 1.53 13.01
CA ASN A 178 1.65 1.62 14.13
C ASN A 178 2.11 3.06 14.45
N PHE A 179 1.70 4.06 13.66
CA PHE A 179 2.16 5.44 13.82
C PHE A 179 1.00 6.39 14.14
N ASP A 180 1.17 7.19 15.19
CA ASP A 180 0.23 8.26 15.59
C ASP A 180 -0.12 9.20 14.43
N ALA A 181 0.85 9.40 13.53
CA ALA A 181 0.67 10.25 12.36
C ALA A 181 -0.42 9.77 11.40
N TYR A 182 -0.61 8.45 11.31
CA TYR A 182 -1.68 7.84 10.54
C TYR A 182 -2.93 7.65 11.41
N GLN A 183 -2.79 7.15 12.65
CA GLN A 183 -3.92 6.88 13.55
C GLN A 183 -4.82 8.09 13.79
N ARG A 184 -4.25 9.30 13.92
CA ARG A 184 -5.01 10.55 14.16
C ARG A 184 -6.01 10.93 13.04
N LEU A 185 -5.93 10.23 11.90
CA LEU A 185 -6.89 10.38 10.80
C LEU A 185 -8.19 9.61 11.05
N PHE A 186 -8.23 8.69 12.01
CA PHE A 186 -9.35 7.76 12.14
C PHE A 186 -10.12 7.96 13.46
N PRO A 187 -11.41 7.56 13.52
CA PRO A 187 -12.15 7.50 14.78
C PRO A 187 -11.46 6.58 15.79
N GLU A 188 -11.54 6.91 17.07
CA GLU A 188 -10.96 6.08 18.15
C GLU A 188 -11.53 4.66 18.16
N SER A 189 -12.82 4.50 17.87
CA SER A 189 -13.48 3.19 17.81
C SER A 189 -12.87 2.26 16.75
N TYR A 190 -12.33 2.83 15.66
CA TYR A 190 -11.71 2.11 14.56
C TYR A 190 -10.28 1.65 14.88
N ILE A 191 -9.50 2.47 15.58
CA ILE A 191 -8.09 2.18 15.89
C ILE A 191 -7.90 1.42 17.21
N SER A 192 -8.83 1.56 18.17
CA SER A 192 -8.72 0.95 19.52
C SER A 192 -8.73 -0.58 19.50
N HIS A 193 -9.29 -1.19 18.46
CA HIS A 193 -9.40 -2.65 18.30
C HIS A 193 -8.45 -3.22 17.24
N MET A 194 -7.39 -2.50 16.88
CA MET A 194 -6.41 -2.97 15.90
C MET A 194 -5.77 -4.30 16.35
N THR A 195 -5.62 -5.22 15.40
CA THR A 195 -4.97 -6.52 15.66
C THR A 195 -3.82 -6.75 14.69
N PRO A 196 -2.73 -7.42 15.11
CA PRO A 196 -1.66 -7.76 14.19
C PRO A 196 -2.18 -8.66 13.07
N ASP A 197 -1.85 -8.29 11.84
CA ASP A 197 -2.07 -9.13 10.67
C ASP A 197 -1.04 -10.26 10.65
N LYS A 198 -1.52 -11.49 10.86
CA LYS A 198 -0.69 -12.71 10.85
C LYS A 198 -0.77 -13.47 9.53
N ASP A 199 -1.47 -12.92 8.55
CA ASP A 199 -1.66 -13.55 7.26
C ASP A 199 -0.38 -13.49 6.42
N GLU A 200 0.18 -14.64 6.10
CA GLU A 200 1.39 -14.72 5.28
C GLU A 200 1.18 -14.22 3.85
N SER A 201 -0.06 -14.07 3.38
CA SER A 201 -0.32 -13.41 2.09
C SER A 201 0.18 -11.95 2.11
N SER A 202 0.38 -11.33 3.28
CA SER A 202 0.94 -9.98 3.35
C SER A 202 2.36 -9.86 2.78
N TRP A 203 3.12 -10.96 2.61
CA TRP A 203 4.42 -10.96 1.94
C TRP A 203 4.36 -10.64 0.44
N ILE A 204 3.30 -11.09 -0.24
CA ILE A 204 3.11 -10.89 -1.69
C ILE A 204 2.43 -9.55 -2.02
N HIS A 205 1.89 -8.85 -1.02
CA HIS A 205 1.19 -7.59 -1.23
C HIS A 205 2.16 -6.40 -1.15
N GLY A 206 2.83 -6.10 -2.27
CA GLY A 206 3.49 -4.81 -2.57
C GLY A 206 4.01 -4.03 -1.37
N THR A 207 3.44 -2.85 -1.08
CA THR A 207 3.89 -1.97 0.01
C THR A 207 3.31 -2.32 1.38
N ARG A 208 2.44 -3.33 1.49
CA ARG A 208 1.69 -3.67 2.72
C ARG A 208 2.61 -3.99 3.90
N ILE A 209 3.74 -4.64 3.63
CA ILE A 209 4.81 -4.81 4.62
C ILE A 209 6.09 -4.12 4.17
N TRP A 210 6.37 -4.11 2.86
CA TRP A 210 7.65 -3.67 2.36
C TRP A 210 7.81 -2.14 2.39
N GLY A 211 6.70 -1.39 2.39
CA GLY A 211 6.73 0.07 2.40
C GLY A 211 7.45 0.68 3.62
N GLN A 212 7.52 -0.04 4.74
CA GLN A 212 8.20 0.43 5.96
C GLN A 212 9.72 0.56 5.80
N PHE A 213 10.31 -0.10 4.81
CA PHE A 213 11.74 -0.04 4.52
C PHE A 213 12.11 1.10 3.57
N MET A 214 11.15 1.95 3.18
CA MET A 214 11.40 3.14 2.38
C MET A 214 11.13 4.42 3.16
N ASP A 215 11.83 5.49 2.81
CA ASP A 215 11.50 6.84 3.24
C ASP A 215 10.48 7.51 2.31
N SER A 216 10.12 8.77 2.62
CA SER A 216 9.16 9.54 1.82
C SER A 216 9.68 9.92 0.43
N ASP A 217 10.98 9.81 0.20
CA ASP A 217 11.62 10.05 -1.09
C ASP A 217 11.83 8.75 -1.87
N ASN A 218 11.25 7.64 -1.40
CA ASN A 218 11.39 6.28 -1.96
C ASN A 218 12.82 5.73 -1.91
N HIS A 219 13.66 6.22 -1.00
CA HIS A 219 14.97 5.63 -0.71
C HIS A 219 14.88 4.53 0.34
N LEU A 220 15.79 3.56 0.26
CA LEU A 220 15.91 2.48 1.23
C LEU A 220 16.36 3.00 2.61
N ARG A 221 15.72 2.52 3.68
CA ARG A 221 16.14 2.74 5.07
C ARG A 221 17.16 1.69 5.50
N GLU A 222 18.44 1.96 5.25
CA GLU A 222 19.56 1.01 5.44
C GLU A 222 19.52 0.32 6.81
N ASP A 223 19.53 1.08 7.91
CA ASP A 223 19.50 0.55 9.29
C ASP A 223 18.36 -0.43 9.56
N MET A 224 17.17 -0.18 8.97
CA MET A 224 16.01 -1.06 9.14
C MET A 224 16.16 -2.34 8.33
N THR A 225 16.66 -2.21 7.10
CA THR A 225 16.88 -3.37 6.22
C THR A 225 17.96 -4.30 6.76
N GLU A 226 19.05 -3.77 7.31
CA GLU A 226 20.13 -4.58 7.89
C GLU A 226 19.64 -5.39 9.08
N LYS A 227 18.89 -4.78 10.00
CA LYS A 227 18.30 -5.46 11.16
C LYS A 227 17.31 -6.55 10.75
N PHE A 228 16.50 -6.28 9.74
CA PHE A 228 15.56 -7.26 9.22
C PHE A 228 16.28 -8.42 8.52
N LEU A 229 17.28 -8.14 7.68
CA LEU A 229 18.10 -9.18 7.04
C LEU A 229 18.80 -10.07 8.09
N ALA A 230 19.33 -9.50 9.16
CA ALA A 230 19.91 -10.28 10.26
C ALA A 230 18.87 -11.23 10.89
N SER A 231 17.63 -10.77 11.06
CA SER A 231 16.52 -11.59 11.58
C SER A 231 16.13 -12.71 10.60
N VAL A 232 16.09 -12.40 9.29
CA VAL A 232 15.80 -13.36 8.21
C VAL A 232 16.83 -14.49 8.14
N GLN A 233 18.07 -14.28 8.60
CA GLN A 233 19.08 -15.35 8.64
C GLN A 233 18.81 -16.39 9.72
N VAL A 234 18.21 -15.99 10.85
CA VAL A 234 18.18 -16.82 12.07
C VAL A 234 16.78 -17.28 12.48
N LEU A 235 15.75 -16.46 12.26
CA LEU A 235 14.39 -16.76 12.75
C LEU A 235 13.69 -17.80 11.88
N PRO A 236 12.86 -18.69 12.46
CA PRO A 236 11.94 -19.53 11.70
C PRO A 236 11.08 -18.71 10.72
N VAL A 237 10.73 -19.29 9.56
CA VAL A 237 10.03 -18.58 8.48
C VAL A 237 8.65 -18.07 8.93
N ASP A 238 7.93 -18.88 9.69
CA ASP A 238 6.63 -18.58 10.29
C ASP A 238 6.70 -17.47 11.38
N GLN A 239 7.90 -17.12 11.84
CA GLN A 239 8.13 -16.07 12.83
C GLN A 239 8.62 -14.75 12.21
N LEU A 240 8.92 -14.70 10.91
CA LEU A 240 9.50 -13.50 10.28
C LEU A 240 8.59 -12.26 10.37
N MET A 241 7.27 -12.44 10.40
CA MET A 241 6.32 -11.33 10.57
C MET A 241 6.56 -10.56 11.87
N SER A 242 7.04 -11.24 12.91
CA SER A 242 7.35 -10.62 14.21
C SER A 242 8.64 -9.79 14.20
N ALA A 243 9.49 -9.97 13.19
CA ALA A 243 10.73 -9.21 13.01
C ALA A 243 10.54 -7.92 12.19
N LEU A 244 9.34 -7.68 11.65
CA LEU A 244 9.03 -6.44 10.95
C LEU A 244 9.09 -5.25 11.93
N PRO A 245 9.79 -4.15 11.60
CA PRO A 245 9.83 -2.94 12.42
C PRO A 245 8.46 -2.42 12.87
N ALA A 246 7.48 -2.51 11.98
CA ALA A 246 6.07 -2.18 12.20
C ALA A 246 5.23 -3.30 11.57
N PRO A 247 4.68 -4.23 12.38
CA PRO A 247 3.86 -5.32 11.84
C PRO A 247 2.59 -4.73 11.20
N PRO A 248 2.13 -5.24 10.05
CA PRO A 248 0.85 -4.83 9.50
C PRO A 248 -0.27 -5.04 10.52
N MET A 249 -1.19 -4.08 10.63
CA MET A 249 -2.34 -4.17 11.51
C MET A 249 -3.62 -4.25 10.68
N ILE A 250 -4.60 -5.01 11.17
CA ILE A 250 -5.97 -5.05 10.69
C ILE A 250 -6.83 -4.23 11.64
N VAL A 251 -7.68 -3.40 11.07
CA VAL A 251 -8.68 -2.60 11.77
C VAL A 251 -10.02 -2.75 11.08
N SER A 252 -11.09 -2.69 11.86
CA SER A 252 -12.44 -2.49 11.33
C SER A 252 -13.29 -1.70 12.31
N GLY A 253 -14.35 -1.09 11.80
CA GLY A 253 -15.29 -0.34 12.61
C GLY A 253 -16.51 0.13 11.84
N PRO A 254 -17.55 0.60 12.55
CA PRO A 254 -18.79 1.06 11.92
C PRO A 254 -18.54 2.26 11.02
N ILE A 255 -19.09 2.27 9.81
CA ILE A 255 -18.97 3.42 8.89
C ILE A 255 -19.63 4.68 9.47
N THR A 256 -20.66 4.50 10.30
CA THR A 256 -21.35 5.60 10.99
C THR A 256 -20.41 6.40 11.90
N ASP A 257 -19.40 5.77 12.49
CA ASP A 257 -18.42 6.46 13.32
C ASP A 257 -17.50 7.36 12.48
N PHE A 258 -17.19 6.97 11.24
CA PHE A 258 -16.49 7.83 10.29
C PHE A 258 -17.33 9.04 9.90
N TYR A 259 -18.61 8.83 9.57
CA TYR A 259 -19.51 9.94 9.25
C TYR A 259 -19.61 10.93 10.40
N LYS A 260 -19.75 10.46 11.64
CA LYS A 260 -19.74 11.30 12.83
C LYS A 260 -18.40 12.03 13.02
N PHE A 261 -17.28 11.33 12.89
CA PHE A 261 -15.94 11.90 13.09
C PHE A 261 -15.58 12.98 12.05
N TYR A 262 -16.13 12.88 10.84
CA TYR A 262 -15.92 13.84 9.76
C TYR A 262 -17.07 14.84 9.57
N GLY A 263 -18.12 14.77 10.38
CA GLY A 263 -19.27 15.70 10.29
C GLY A 263 -20.07 15.55 9.00
N ILE A 264 -20.23 14.31 8.52
CA ILE A 264 -21.00 13.99 7.32
C ILE A 264 -22.42 13.59 7.74
N GLU A 265 -23.39 14.45 7.45
CA GLU A 265 -24.80 14.26 7.81
C GLU A 265 -25.52 13.20 6.98
#